data_AF-A0A4T0II85-F1
#
_entry.id   AF-A0A4T0II85-F1
#
_cell.length_a   1.000
_cell.length_b   1.000
_cell.length_c   1.000
_cell.angle_alpha   90.00
_cell.angle_beta   90.00
_cell.angle_gamma   90.00
#
_symmetry.space_group_name_H-M   'P 1'
#
loop_
_entity.id
_entity.type
_entity.pdbx_description
1 polymer ?
#
loop_
_entity_poly.entity_id
_entity_poly.type
_entity_poly.pdbx_seq_one_letter_code
_entity_poly.pdbx_strand_id
1 'polypeptide(L)'
;MAVCVPPLTKCYSSEERREMFKNKDDWWTSDRYAFNLAMMVTAILIVVIIVQSLKYIASTKRVMAMMRRGGSGGGGSLQASVVSAINRIAASARALHYHRFRIRNFYFPHTFPMILLSAIFIGTTVWAFTIFPYYRPGIQFGPGPLAIRTGWMTLGLIPPVFSMGSRINPISFITGISHERLIDYHQYGAIIILFLSLVHTIPFIVEPLQQGYEMGGGIELGRFLLQKYYDGTVPFWNGIPPLVALVWIVVSSMKIFRNMMSYEFFVCQHIVTTFFFLVWMFIHTDVTYPQTWQYLFVTVGVMAWSWFGKILVTFWANEFSYYNAQVATHPGEIIRIRIVTPLRWKAAQCIYIRFLTISPLESHPFTITSIPSNDVHSTSNVLQLILRGKSGITRKLNDKAKGGVASIPVLIDGPYGGIPRPLNGFSHVLLLSGGTGVTSNISVLLTLLNQMERSETLVEQINFVWVVREMHSLEWFNDTFKALSTYSSFGNVNLVIHVTGQNELDEKSSSSGLAYDEKLYNFVKGRPNVKRIVRDSATQAQGRHLAVVVCGPGGLFNFDTMNECAAIEFQMAIGNQALPNQMFVHSESFEW
;
A
#
# COMPACT_ATOMS: atom_id res chain seq x y z
N MET A 1 -31.66 25.66 -6.82
CA MET A 1 -30.79 25.91 -5.64
C MET A 1 -30.87 27.33 -5.10
N ALA A 2 -31.26 28.35 -5.88
CA ALA A 2 -31.66 29.62 -5.26
C ALA A 2 -32.96 29.45 -4.49
N VAL A 3 -33.04 30.04 -3.30
CA VAL A 3 -34.25 30.10 -2.48
C VAL A 3 -34.66 31.55 -2.39
N CYS A 4 -35.85 31.88 -2.88
CA CYS A 4 -36.44 33.17 -2.59
C CYS A 4 -37.48 33.04 -1.48
N VAL A 5 -37.52 34.05 -0.63
CA VAL A 5 -38.43 34.16 0.51
C VAL A 5 -39.19 35.47 0.37
N PRO A 6 -40.30 35.52 -0.37
CA PRO A 6 -41.14 36.72 -0.43
C PRO A 6 -41.79 37.00 0.93
N PRO A 7 -41.94 38.27 1.36
CA PRO A 7 -41.50 39.50 0.69
C PRO A 7 -40.05 39.91 0.97
N LEU A 8 -39.31 39.15 1.79
CA LEU A 8 -37.95 39.48 2.25
C LEU A 8 -36.92 39.54 1.12
N THR A 9 -37.07 38.72 0.07
CA THR A 9 -36.13 38.64 -1.04
C THR A 9 -36.85 38.48 -2.38
N LYS A 10 -36.27 39.07 -3.43
CA LYS A 10 -36.78 38.97 -4.82
C LYS A 10 -36.41 37.60 -5.41
N CYS A 11 -37.34 36.98 -6.15
CA CYS A 11 -37.08 35.78 -6.93
C CYS A 11 -36.45 36.18 -8.27
N TYR A 12 -35.20 35.78 -8.50
CA TYR A 12 -34.49 36.00 -9.77
C TYR A 12 -34.50 34.74 -10.62
N SER A 13 -34.70 34.89 -11.93
CA SER A 13 -34.56 33.79 -12.88
C SER A 13 -33.10 33.32 -13.00
N SER A 14 -32.88 32.13 -13.57
CA SER A 14 -31.51 31.62 -13.79
C SER A 14 -30.72 32.48 -14.78
N GLU A 15 -31.38 33.09 -15.77
CA GLU A 15 -30.75 33.99 -16.74
C GLU A 15 -30.38 35.33 -16.10
N GLU A 16 -31.27 35.92 -15.29
CA GLU A 16 -30.98 37.14 -14.54
C GLU A 16 -29.77 36.94 -13.62
N ARG A 17 -29.70 35.80 -12.93
CA ARG A 17 -28.55 35.45 -12.09
C ARG A 17 -27.27 35.27 -12.90
N ARG A 18 -27.35 34.70 -14.10
CA ARG A 18 -26.19 34.55 -14.99
C ARG A 18 -25.67 35.91 -15.44
N GLU A 19 -26.56 36.82 -15.84
CA GLU A 19 -26.20 38.17 -16.26
C GLU A 19 -25.55 38.95 -15.11
N MET A 20 -26.14 38.91 -13.90
CA MET A 20 -25.64 39.60 -12.71
C MET A 20 -24.24 39.15 -12.26
N PHE A 21 -23.88 37.88 -12.50
CA PHE A 21 -22.61 37.29 -12.06
C PHE A 21 -21.64 36.97 -13.21
N LYS A 22 -21.95 37.38 -14.46
CA LYS A 22 -21.18 37.04 -15.68
C LYS A 22 -19.67 37.29 -15.62
N ASN A 23 -19.25 38.31 -14.85
CA ASN A 23 -17.83 38.70 -14.69
C ASN A 23 -17.33 38.55 -13.24
N LYS A 24 -18.11 37.92 -12.36
CA LYS A 24 -17.82 37.81 -10.92
C LYS A 24 -17.76 36.36 -10.46
N ASP A 25 -18.61 35.48 -10.99
CA ASP A 25 -18.65 34.06 -10.65
C ASP A 25 -19.27 33.22 -11.79
N ASP A 26 -18.42 32.48 -12.50
CA ASP A 26 -18.79 31.60 -13.62
C ASP A 26 -19.27 30.22 -13.16
N TRP A 27 -20.23 30.19 -12.24
CA TRP A 27 -20.73 28.96 -11.62
C TRP A 27 -21.26 27.93 -12.64
N TRP A 28 -21.69 28.36 -13.83
CA TRP A 28 -22.15 27.47 -14.92
C TRP A 28 -21.01 26.73 -15.65
N THR A 29 -19.74 27.06 -15.37
CA THR A 29 -18.55 26.33 -15.85
C THR A 29 -17.80 25.63 -14.71
N SER A 30 -18.48 25.38 -13.59
CA SER A 30 -17.86 24.83 -12.38
C SER A 30 -17.40 23.37 -12.52
N ASP A 31 -17.87 22.65 -13.55
CA ASP A 31 -17.39 21.32 -13.94
C ASP A 31 -15.87 21.31 -14.21
N ARG A 32 -15.31 22.46 -14.65
CA ARG A 32 -13.86 22.64 -14.87
C ARG A 32 -13.02 22.28 -13.64
N TYR A 33 -13.52 22.48 -12.43
CA TYR A 33 -12.76 22.18 -11.21
C TYR A 33 -12.56 20.68 -11.03
N ALA A 34 -13.60 19.87 -11.28
CA ALA A 34 -13.50 18.41 -11.24
C ALA A 34 -12.62 17.90 -12.39
N PHE A 35 -12.83 18.44 -13.59
CA PHE A 35 -12.08 18.03 -14.78
C PHE A 35 -10.57 18.31 -14.64
N ASN A 36 -10.21 19.54 -14.28
CA ASN A 36 -8.81 19.93 -14.10
C ASN A 36 -8.12 19.11 -12.99
N LEU A 37 -8.85 18.79 -11.92
CA LEU A 37 -8.31 17.96 -10.85
C LEU A 37 -8.10 16.51 -11.31
N ALA A 38 -9.05 15.95 -12.08
CA ALA A 38 -8.88 14.64 -12.71
C ALA A 38 -7.70 14.63 -13.70
N MET A 39 -7.52 15.68 -14.48
CA MET A 39 -6.37 15.86 -15.36
C MET A 39 -5.06 15.95 -14.60
N MET A 40 -5.02 16.65 -13.46
CA MET A 40 -3.85 16.72 -12.59
C MET A 40 -3.48 15.33 -12.04
N VAL A 41 -4.45 14.58 -11.52
CA VAL A 41 -4.22 13.20 -11.05
C VAL A 41 -3.73 12.30 -12.19
N THR A 42 -4.30 12.45 -13.39
CA THR A 42 -3.88 11.70 -14.58
C THR A 42 -2.45 12.05 -14.99
N ALA A 43 -2.07 13.33 -14.98
CA ALA A 43 -0.71 13.77 -15.26
C ALA A 43 0.30 13.21 -14.25
N ILE A 44 -0.05 13.20 -12.96
CA ILE A 44 0.76 12.56 -11.91
C ILE A 44 0.95 11.07 -12.22
N LEU A 45 -0.12 10.37 -12.59
CA LEU A 45 -0.05 8.95 -12.94
C LEU A 45 0.85 8.70 -14.15
N ILE A 46 0.78 9.54 -15.19
CA ILE A 46 1.66 9.47 -16.37
C ILE A 46 3.12 9.63 -15.97
N VAL A 47 3.44 10.62 -15.12
CA VAL A 47 4.80 10.81 -14.62
C VAL A 47 5.29 9.60 -13.84
N VAL A 48 4.44 9.02 -12.98
CA VAL A 48 4.76 7.79 -12.23
C VAL A 48 5.05 6.63 -13.17
N ILE A 49 4.24 6.46 -14.22
CA ILE A 49 4.45 5.42 -15.25
C ILE A 49 5.80 5.64 -15.95
N ILE A 50 6.09 6.86 -16.40
CA ILE A 50 7.37 7.19 -17.06
C ILE A 50 8.55 6.86 -16.15
N VAL A 51 8.51 7.30 -14.88
CA VAL A 51 9.57 7.01 -13.90
C VAL A 51 9.72 5.52 -13.68
N GLN A 52 8.62 4.77 -13.62
CA GLN A 52 8.66 3.32 -13.43
C GLN A 52 9.21 2.59 -14.67
N SER A 53 8.83 3.01 -15.87
CA SER A 53 9.38 2.52 -17.13
C SER A 53 10.88 2.82 -17.22
N LEU A 54 11.33 4.02 -16.84
CA LEU A 54 12.76 4.36 -16.79
C LEU A 54 13.52 3.50 -15.78
N LYS A 55 12.97 3.27 -14.59
CA LYS A 55 13.56 2.34 -13.59
C LYS A 55 13.66 0.92 -14.14
N TYR A 56 12.63 0.45 -14.83
CA TYR A 56 12.61 -0.86 -15.45
C TYR A 56 13.70 -0.96 -16.53
N ILE A 57 13.75 0.00 -17.46
CA ILE A 57 14.76 0.06 -18.53
C ILE A 57 16.17 0.11 -17.94
N ALA A 58 16.45 0.99 -16.97
CA ALA A 58 17.75 1.11 -16.31
C ALA A 58 18.17 -0.19 -15.58
N SER A 59 17.20 -0.98 -15.12
CA SER A 59 17.46 -2.26 -14.45
C SER A 59 17.75 -3.42 -15.43
N THR A 60 17.44 -3.27 -16.72
CA THR A 60 17.71 -4.33 -17.71
C THR A 60 19.17 -4.35 -18.14
N LYS A 61 19.84 -5.48 -17.87
CA LYS A 61 21.26 -5.74 -18.21
C LYS A 61 21.59 -5.45 -19.68
N ARG A 62 20.63 -5.61 -20.60
CA ARG A 62 20.82 -5.40 -22.05
C ARG A 62 21.07 -3.93 -22.42
N VAL A 63 20.43 -2.96 -21.77
CA VAL A 63 20.60 -1.53 -22.10
C VAL A 63 21.93 -1.00 -21.54
N MET A 64 22.28 -1.37 -20.31
CA MET A 64 23.60 -1.05 -19.74
C MET A 64 24.74 -1.70 -20.55
N ALA A 65 24.55 -2.93 -21.04
CA ALA A 65 25.51 -3.61 -21.91
C ALA A 65 25.58 -3.00 -23.33
N MET A 66 24.46 -2.56 -23.91
CA MET A 66 24.43 -1.86 -25.20
C MET A 66 25.05 -0.46 -25.12
N MET A 67 24.77 0.30 -24.06
CA MET A 67 25.42 1.60 -23.82
C MET A 67 26.93 1.46 -23.60
N ARG A 68 27.39 0.36 -22.97
CA ARG A 68 28.83 0.04 -22.85
C ARG A 68 29.45 -0.42 -24.17
N ARG A 69 28.73 -1.15 -25.02
CA ARG A 69 29.24 -1.66 -26.31
C ARG A 69 29.25 -0.60 -27.43
N GLY A 70 28.40 0.42 -27.37
CA GLY A 70 28.37 1.50 -28.37
C GLY A 70 29.50 2.53 -28.27
N GLY A 71 30.42 2.39 -27.29
CA GLY A 71 31.42 3.41 -26.94
C GLY A 71 32.83 3.17 -27.44
N SER A 72 33.04 2.55 -28.62
CA SER A 72 34.41 2.41 -29.18
C SER A 72 34.86 3.61 -30.04
N GLY A 73 34.10 4.71 -30.09
CA GLY A 73 34.46 5.90 -30.85
C GLY A 73 34.20 7.19 -30.09
N GLY A 74 35.27 7.93 -29.73
CA GLY A 74 35.35 9.39 -29.52
C GLY A 74 34.46 10.13 -28.51
N GLY A 75 33.26 9.64 -28.17
CA GLY A 75 32.25 10.35 -27.35
C GLY A 75 32.09 9.85 -25.91
N GLY A 76 33.03 9.03 -25.42
CA GLY A 76 32.90 8.29 -24.15
C GLY A 76 32.76 9.16 -22.89
N SER A 77 33.29 10.38 -22.87
CA SER A 77 33.25 11.26 -21.68
C SER A 77 31.86 11.87 -21.45
N LEU A 78 31.18 12.31 -22.51
CA LEU A 78 29.84 12.89 -22.43
C LEU A 78 28.81 11.80 -22.07
N GLN A 79 28.92 10.62 -22.70
CA GLN A 79 28.04 9.50 -22.43
C GLN A 79 28.21 8.95 -21.00
N ALA A 80 29.45 8.86 -20.51
CA ALA A 80 29.72 8.48 -19.12
C ALA A 80 29.19 9.51 -18.11
N SER A 81 29.28 10.80 -18.43
CA SER A 81 28.75 11.88 -17.58
C SER A 81 27.23 11.84 -17.48
N VAL A 82 26.53 11.61 -18.61
CA VAL A 82 25.07 11.45 -18.64
C VAL A 82 24.62 10.22 -17.84
N VAL A 83 25.29 9.08 -18.00
CA VAL A 83 25.00 7.86 -17.23
C VAL A 83 25.23 8.08 -15.73
N SER A 84 26.30 8.78 -15.37
CA SER A 84 26.58 9.14 -13.97
C SER A 84 25.48 10.04 -13.39
N ALA A 85 25.05 11.07 -14.12
CA ALA A 85 23.96 11.95 -13.71
C ALA A 85 22.64 11.18 -13.51
N ILE A 86 22.28 10.29 -14.44
CA ILE A 86 21.09 9.43 -14.33
C ILE A 86 21.17 8.54 -13.09
N ASN A 87 22.34 7.94 -12.81
CA ASN A 87 22.53 7.09 -11.64
C ASN A 87 22.40 7.87 -10.32
N ARG A 88 22.94 9.10 -10.25
CA ARG A 88 22.80 9.98 -9.07
C ARG A 88 21.36 10.41 -8.83
N ILE A 89 20.63 10.76 -9.89
CA ILE A 89 19.20 11.10 -9.80
C ILE A 89 18.39 9.87 -9.36
N ALA A 90 18.67 8.70 -9.96
CA ALA A 90 18.00 7.46 -9.60
C ALA A 90 18.28 7.03 -8.14
N ALA A 91 19.51 7.21 -7.66
CA ALA A 91 19.89 6.96 -6.26
C ALA A 91 19.16 7.91 -5.30
N SER A 92 19.13 9.21 -5.61
CA SER A 92 18.39 10.20 -4.82
C SER A 92 16.89 9.90 -4.77
N ALA A 93 16.30 9.52 -5.90
CA ALA A 93 14.89 9.13 -5.98
C ALA A 93 14.59 7.84 -5.18
N ARG A 94 15.51 6.85 -5.19
CA ARG A 94 15.40 5.65 -4.34
C ARG A 94 15.54 6.01 -2.86
N ALA A 95 16.47 6.88 -2.50
CA ALA A 95 16.67 7.33 -1.12
C ALA A 95 15.40 7.97 -0.54
N LEU A 96 14.74 8.87 -1.29
CA LEU A 96 13.46 9.47 -0.90
C LEU A 96 12.32 8.45 -0.80
N HIS A 97 12.35 7.40 -1.63
CA HIS A 97 11.37 6.33 -1.57
C HIS A 97 11.56 5.45 -0.33
N TYR A 98 12.81 5.21 0.09
CA TYR A 98 13.13 4.38 1.25
C TYR A 98 12.97 5.13 2.57
N HIS A 99 13.21 6.44 2.58
CA HIS A 99 13.18 7.25 3.80
C HIS A 99 11.80 7.30 4.44
N ARG A 100 11.76 7.15 5.77
CA ARG A 100 10.56 7.28 6.61
C ARG A 100 10.85 8.21 7.78
N PHE A 101 9.90 9.09 8.07
CA PHE A 101 9.95 9.95 9.25
C PHE A 101 9.34 9.28 10.48
N ARG A 102 9.93 9.57 11.63
CA ARG A 102 9.38 9.23 12.94
C ARG A 102 9.29 10.49 13.77
N ILE A 103 8.09 10.83 14.21
CA ILE A 103 7.86 11.93 15.17
C ILE A 103 7.36 11.29 16.46
N ARG A 104 8.17 11.40 17.52
CA ARG A 104 7.91 10.74 18.81
C ARG A 104 7.69 9.22 18.63
N ASN A 105 6.47 8.75 18.86
CA ASN A 105 6.08 7.34 18.76
C ASN A 105 5.29 7.01 17.49
N PHE A 106 5.07 7.99 16.61
CA PHE A 106 4.35 7.80 15.35
C PHE A 106 5.32 7.61 14.19
N TYR A 107 5.15 6.50 13.48
CA TYR A 107 5.88 6.18 12.26
C TYR A 107 5.03 6.64 11.08
N PHE A 108 5.55 7.59 10.31
CA PHE A 108 4.87 8.02 9.10
C PHE A 108 5.07 6.99 7.97
N PRO A 109 4.20 7.05 6.94
CA PRO A 109 4.44 6.37 5.67
C PRO A 109 5.75 6.83 5.02
N HIS A 110 6.04 6.27 3.85
CA HIS A 110 7.20 6.67 3.07
C HIS A 110 7.17 8.16 2.72
N THR A 111 8.34 8.79 2.67
CA THR A 111 8.48 10.23 2.47
C THR A 111 7.90 10.69 1.14
N PHE A 112 8.12 9.93 0.07
CA PHE A 112 7.62 10.28 -1.26
C PHE A 112 6.08 10.38 -1.33
N PRO A 113 5.29 9.36 -0.90
CA PRO A 113 3.83 9.49 -0.79
C PRO A 113 3.39 10.70 0.05
N MET A 114 4.07 10.98 1.17
CA MET A 114 3.72 12.10 2.04
C MET A 114 3.95 13.46 1.37
N ILE A 115 5.05 13.63 0.62
CA ILE A 115 5.31 14.86 -0.15
C ILE A 115 4.21 15.06 -1.19
N LEU A 116 3.87 14.02 -1.96
CA LEU A 116 2.86 14.10 -3.00
C LEU A 116 1.47 14.40 -2.44
N LEU A 117 1.06 13.70 -1.38
CA LEU A 117 -0.23 13.94 -0.71
C LEU A 117 -0.31 15.34 -0.08
N SER A 118 0.79 15.81 0.53
CA SER A 118 0.85 17.17 1.09
C SER A 118 0.77 18.22 0.00
N ALA A 119 1.45 18.02 -1.13
CA ALA A 119 1.36 18.93 -2.28
C ALA A 119 -0.06 18.98 -2.86
N ILE A 120 -0.74 17.82 -2.98
CA ILE A 120 -2.14 17.77 -3.42
C ILE A 120 -3.04 18.51 -2.42
N PHE A 121 -2.90 18.26 -1.12
CA PHE A 121 -3.71 18.90 -0.08
C PHE A 121 -3.50 20.43 -0.03
N ILE A 122 -2.25 20.88 -0.06
CA ILE A 122 -1.93 22.32 -0.07
C ILE A 122 -2.45 22.94 -1.37
N GLY A 123 -2.21 22.30 -2.51
CA GLY A 123 -2.67 22.78 -3.82
C GLY A 123 -4.19 22.92 -3.90
N THR A 124 -4.95 21.90 -3.47
CA THR A 124 -6.42 21.98 -3.45
C THR A 124 -6.94 23.01 -2.46
N THR A 125 -6.30 23.16 -1.30
CA THR A 125 -6.65 24.19 -0.31
C THR A 125 -6.41 25.59 -0.85
N VAL A 126 -5.21 25.86 -1.37
CA VAL A 126 -4.87 27.15 -1.97
C VAL A 126 -5.81 27.46 -3.14
N TRP A 127 -6.10 26.50 -4.00
CA TRP A 127 -7.02 26.71 -5.12
C TRP A 127 -8.45 26.98 -4.66
N ALA A 128 -8.91 26.33 -3.59
CA ALA A 128 -10.23 26.56 -3.02
C ALA A 128 -10.38 27.99 -2.46
N PHE A 129 -9.36 28.51 -1.78
CA PHE A 129 -9.40 29.79 -1.07
C PHE A 129 -8.77 30.97 -1.82
N THR A 130 -8.10 30.80 -2.95
CA THR A 130 -7.53 31.97 -3.68
C THR A 130 -8.54 32.70 -4.57
N ILE A 131 -9.62 32.02 -4.95
CA ILE A 131 -10.60 32.56 -5.90
C ILE A 131 -11.78 33.17 -5.14
N PHE A 132 -11.93 34.49 -5.27
CA PHE A 132 -13.06 35.26 -4.75
C PHE A 132 -14.14 35.46 -5.83
N PRO A 133 -15.42 35.65 -5.44
CA PRO A 133 -15.95 35.69 -4.07
C PRO A 133 -16.17 34.29 -3.46
N TYR A 134 -16.26 34.18 -2.13
CA TYR A 134 -16.58 32.91 -1.45
C TYR A 134 -18.07 32.67 -1.26
N TYR A 135 -18.80 33.73 -0.95
CA TYR A 135 -20.23 33.74 -0.65
C TYR A 135 -20.96 34.62 -1.66
N ARG A 136 -22.23 34.35 -1.93
CA ARG A 136 -23.06 35.30 -2.68
C ARG A 136 -23.70 36.28 -1.68
N PRO A 137 -24.20 37.43 -2.17
CA PRO A 137 -24.90 38.41 -1.31
C PRO A 137 -26.23 37.91 -0.70
N GLY A 138 -26.64 36.67 -0.95
CA GLY A 138 -27.87 36.12 -0.40
C GLY A 138 -28.31 34.83 -1.07
N ILE A 139 -29.09 34.04 -0.34
CA ILE A 139 -29.58 32.70 -0.73
C ILE A 139 -30.45 32.71 -1.99
N GLN A 140 -31.05 33.86 -2.34
CA GLN A 140 -31.81 34.07 -3.57
C GLN A 140 -30.96 34.00 -4.84
N PHE A 141 -29.64 34.09 -4.72
CA PHE A 141 -28.72 33.96 -5.84
C PHE A 141 -28.24 32.52 -6.05
N GLY A 142 -28.54 31.61 -5.12
CA GLY A 142 -28.03 30.24 -5.10
C GLY A 142 -26.80 30.10 -4.20
N PRO A 143 -26.16 28.92 -4.18
CA PRO A 143 -25.11 28.63 -3.23
C PRO A 143 -23.82 29.41 -3.50
N GLY A 144 -23.09 29.68 -2.41
CA GLY A 144 -21.77 30.29 -2.44
C GLY A 144 -20.79 29.63 -3.43
N PRO A 145 -20.01 30.43 -4.19
CA PRO A 145 -19.02 29.93 -5.16
C PRO A 145 -18.01 28.98 -4.53
N LEU A 146 -17.61 29.21 -3.26
CA LEU A 146 -16.69 28.34 -2.54
C LEU A 146 -17.25 26.93 -2.38
N ALA A 147 -18.53 26.80 -2.01
CA ALA A 147 -19.18 25.51 -1.84
C ALA A 147 -19.26 24.75 -3.17
N ILE A 148 -19.69 25.42 -4.25
CA ILE A 148 -19.78 24.78 -5.56
C ILE A 148 -18.40 24.25 -5.98
N ARG A 149 -17.36 25.09 -5.87
CA ARG A 149 -15.99 24.72 -6.26
C ARG A 149 -15.47 23.51 -5.49
N THR A 150 -15.54 23.52 -4.16
CA THR A 150 -15.03 22.41 -3.34
C THR A 150 -15.84 21.13 -3.53
N GLY A 151 -17.15 21.23 -3.79
CA GLY A 151 -17.99 20.08 -4.16
C GLY A 151 -17.51 19.38 -5.44
N TRP A 152 -17.23 20.14 -6.48
CA TRP A 152 -16.67 19.59 -7.73
C TRP A 152 -15.26 19.02 -7.54
N MET A 153 -14.40 19.68 -6.75
CA MET A 153 -13.08 19.15 -6.43
C MET A 153 -13.18 17.80 -5.69
N THR A 154 -14.10 17.68 -4.73
CA THR A 154 -14.38 16.40 -4.05
C THR A 154 -14.79 15.32 -5.04
N LEU A 155 -15.73 15.61 -5.95
CA LEU A 155 -16.18 14.65 -6.97
C LEU A 155 -15.04 14.15 -7.86
N GLY A 156 -14.11 15.02 -8.24
CA GLY A 156 -12.92 14.65 -9.01
C GLY A 156 -11.95 13.71 -8.28
N LEU A 157 -11.92 13.73 -6.95
CA LEU A 157 -11.04 12.88 -6.13
C LEU A 157 -11.66 11.52 -5.78
N ILE A 158 -12.98 11.36 -5.85
CA ILE A 158 -13.65 10.09 -5.50
C ILE A 158 -13.12 8.91 -6.35
N PRO A 159 -13.09 8.96 -7.70
CA PRO A 159 -12.63 7.82 -8.50
C PRO A 159 -11.21 7.32 -8.17
N PRO A 160 -10.17 8.18 -8.10
CA PRO A 160 -8.82 7.71 -7.78
C PRO A 160 -8.73 7.12 -6.36
N VAL A 161 -9.43 7.69 -5.37
CA VAL A 161 -9.43 7.15 -3.99
C VAL A 161 -10.02 5.74 -3.95
N PHE A 162 -11.12 5.49 -4.66
CA PHE A 162 -11.71 4.15 -4.76
C PHE A 162 -10.80 3.17 -5.51
N SER A 163 -10.12 3.64 -6.57
CA SER A 163 -9.15 2.84 -7.30
C SER A 163 -8.05 2.30 -6.39
N MET A 164 -7.48 3.15 -5.54
CA MET A 164 -6.35 2.78 -4.69
C MET A 164 -6.75 1.94 -3.46
N GLY A 165 -8.04 1.72 -3.20
CA GLY A 165 -8.55 0.97 -2.05
C GLY A 165 -8.50 -0.55 -2.20
N SER A 166 -8.57 -1.07 -3.44
CA SER A 166 -8.76 -2.51 -3.71
C SER A 166 -7.46 -3.25 -4.07
N ARG A 167 -7.36 -4.53 -3.69
CA ARG A 167 -6.17 -5.39 -3.92
C ARG A 167 -5.79 -5.51 -5.39
N ILE A 168 -6.80 -5.76 -6.23
CA ILE A 168 -6.70 -5.65 -7.68
C ILE A 168 -7.30 -4.32 -8.04
N ASN A 169 -6.49 -3.45 -8.60
CA ASN A 169 -6.93 -2.13 -9.03
C ASN A 169 -6.25 -1.76 -10.34
N PRO A 170 -6.88 -0.90 -11.16
CA PRO A 170 -6.34 -0.55 -12.47
C PRO A 170 -4.99 0.20 -12.36
N ILE A 171 -4.75 0.94 -11.28
CA ILE A 171 -3.46 1.64 -11.08
C ILE A 171 -2.33 0.64 -10.88
N SER A 172 -2.50 -0.38 -10.04
CA SER A 172 -1.54 -1.47 -9.84
C SER A 172 -1.31 -2.26 -11.13
N PHE A 173 -2.37 -2.46 -11.94
CA PHE A 173 -2.26 -3.14 -13.23
C PHE A 173 -1.37 -2.36 -14.23
N ILE A 174 -1.53 -1.04 -14.30
CA ILE A 174 -0.78 -0.19 -15.25
C ILE A 174 0.64 0.12 -14.74
N THR A 175 0.78 0.42 -13.45
CA THR A 175 2.05 0.90 -12.86
C THR A 175 2.93 -0.24 -12.33
N GLY A 176 2.37 -1.42 -12.08
CA GLY A 176 3.06 -2.51 -11.39
C GLY A 176 3.37 -2.23 -9.91
N ILE A 177 2.87 -1.12 -9.35
CA ILE A 177 3.02 -0.79 -7.93
C ILE A 177 2.05 -1.67 -7.13
N SER A 178 2.57 -2.34 -6.10
CA SER A 178 1.78 -3.19 -5.20
C SER A 178 0.71 -2.38 -4.47
N HIS A 179 -0.50 -2.96 -4.32
CA HIS A 179 -1.61 -2.37 -3.57
C HIS A 179 -1.24 -1.91 -2.16
N GLU A 180 -0.35 -2.63 -1.47
CA GLU A 180 0.15 -2.27 -0.13
C GLU A 180 0.81 -0.89 -0.07
N ARG A 181 1.32 -0.37 -1.19
CA ARG A 181 1.87 0.99 -1.29
C ARG A 181 0.81 2.01 -1.69
N LEU A 182 -0.23 1.58 -2.40
CA LEU A 182 -1.32 2.44 -2.86
C LEU A 182 -2.35 2.73 -1.77
N ILE A 183 -2.50 1.83 -0.80
CA ILE A 183 -3.46 1.99 0.30
C ILE A 183 -3.21 3.25 1.14
N ASP A 184 -1.96 3.72 1.24
CA ASP A 184 -1.63 5.00 1.89
C ASP A 184 -2.40 6.14 1.22
N TYR A 185 -2.42 6.19 -0.12
CA TYR A 185 -3.13 7.23 -0.87
C TYR A 185 -4.65 7.12 -0.74
N HIS A 186 -5.19 5.91 -0.59
CA HIS A 186 -6.61 5.72 -0.30
C HIS A 186 -6.98 6.34 1.06
N GLN A 187 -6.19 6.06 2.10
CA GLN A 187 -6.43 6.56 3.46
C GLN A 187 -6.35 8.09 3.55
N TYR A 188 -5.25 8.68 3.08
CA TYR A 188 -5.08 10.14 3.13
C TYR A 188 -5.96 10.85 2.11
N GLY A 189 -6.22 10.24 0.95
CA GLY A 189 -7.15 10.79 -0.04
C GLY A 189 -8.57 10.91 0.50
N ALA A 190 -9.05 9.93 1.27
CA ALA A 190 -10.34 10.02 1.96
C ALA A 190 -10.39 11.18 2.98
N ILE A 191 -9.27 11.49 3.65
CA ILE A 191 -9.18 12.65 4.57
C ILE A 191 -9.26 13.96 3.78
N ILE A 192 -8.61 14.06 2.61
CA ILE A 192 -8.69 15.25 1.74
C ILE A 192 -10.13 15.44 1.24
N ILE A 193 -10.80 14.37 0.83
CA ILE A 193 -12.22 14.39 0.44
C ILE A 193 -13.08 14.87 1.60
N LEU A 194 -12.86 14.37 2.83
CA LEU A 194 -13.59 14.84 4.01
C LEU A 194 -13.37 16.33 4.27
N PHE A 195 -12.12 16.81 4.19
CA PHE A 195 -11.81 18.23 4.35
C PHE A 195 -12.55 19.10 3.32
N LEU A 196 -12.47 18.75 2.03
CA LEU A 196 -13.15 19.51 0.98
C LEU A 196 -14.67 19.43 1.11
N SER A 197 -15.23 18.29 1.53
CA SER A 197 -16.65 18.13 1.85
C SER A 197 -17.10 19.01 3.01
N LEU A 198 -16.28 19.16 4.06
CA LEU A 198 -16.58 20.09 5.16
C LEU A 198 -16.58 21.55 4.66
N VAL A 199 -15.58 21.94 3.86
CA VAL A 199 -15.54 23.28 3.24
C VAL A 199 -16.68 23.48 2.24
N HIS A 200 -17.19 22.41 1.61
CA HIS A 200 -18.39 22.44 0.78
C HIS A 200 -19.66 22.71 1.61
N THR A 201 -19.80 22.09 2.78
CA THR A 201 -21.01 22.21 3.61
C THR A 201 -21.08 23.52 4.40
N ILE A 202 -19.96 24.04 4.89
CA ILE A 202 -19.93 25.24 5.74
C ILE A 202 -20.65 26.46 5.10
N PRO A 203 -20.42 26.81 3.81
CA PRO A 203 -21.08 27.95 3.21
C PRO A 203 -22.61 27.84 3.16
N PHE A 204 -23.16 26.63 3.02
CA PHE A 204 -24.61 26.43 3.06
C PHE A 204 -25.23 26.76 4.44
N ILE A 205 -24.43 26.74 5.51
CA ILE A 205 -24.87 27.11 6.86
C ILE A 205 -24.61 28.61 7.11
N VAL A 206 -23.44 29.11 6.70
CA VAL A 206 -23.01 30.48 6.99
C VAL A 206 -23.78 31.52 6.16
N GLU A 207 -24.05 31.25 4.88
CA GLU A 207 -24.67 32.21 3.97
C GLU A 207 -26.09 32.63 4.41
N PRO A 208 -27.03 31.71 4.76
CA PRO A 208 -28.34 32.10 5.28
C PRO A 208 -28.26 32.85 6.63
N LEU A 209 -27.32 32.47 7.50
CA LEU A 209 -27.14 33.12 8.79
C LEU A 209 -26.65 34.55 8.61
N GLN A 210 -25.62 34.75 7.79
CA GLN A 210 -25.06 36.06 7.50
C GLN A 210 -26.11 36.98 6.87
N GLN A 211 -26.91 36.48 5.93
CA GLN A 211 -27.98 37.25 5.32
C GLN A 211 -29.02 37.73 6.34
N GLY A 212 -29.35 36.90 7.34
CA GLY A 212 -30.25 37.29 8.43
C GLY A 212 -29.70 38.45 9.28
N TYR A 213 -28.39 38.48 9.51
CA TYR A 213 -27.73 39.62 10.16
C TYR A 213 -27.71 40.87 9.28
N GLU A 214 -27.42 40.73 7.98
CA GLU A 214 -27.37 41.85 7.02
C GLU A 214 -28.75 42.50 6.84
N MET A 215 -29.84 41.73 6.96
CA MET A 215 -31.21 42.24 6.94
C MET A 215 -31.67 42.82 8.29
N GLY A 216 -30.79 42.93 9.29
CA GLY A 216 -31.08 43.56 10.58
C GLY A 216 -31.90 42.71 11.56
N GLY A 217 -32.20 41.44 11.22
CA GLY A 217 -33.01 40.55 12.05
C GLY A 217 -32.22 39.64 13.00
N GLY A 218 -30.90 39.82 13.07
CA GLY A 218 -30.02 39.08 13.98
C GLY A 218 -30.05 37.56 13.75
N ILE A 219 -29.79 36.79 14.83
CA ILE A 219 -29.71 35.33 14.75
C ILE A 219 -31.07 34.66 14.49
N GLU A 220 -32.18 35.28 14.89
CA GLU A 220 -33.52 34.72 14.72
C GLU A 220 -33.91 34.69 13.25
N LEU A 221 -33.71 35.79 12.53
CA LEU A 221 -33.94 35.85 11.09
C LEU A 221 -32.96 34.94 10.34
N GLY A 222 -31.70 34.86 10.77
CA GLY A 222 -30.73 33.93 10.18
C GLY A 222 -31.15 32.46 10.32
N ARG A 223 -31.65 32.06 11.49
CA ARG A 223 -32.19 30.71 11.72
C ARG A 223 -33.44 30.43 10.89
N PHE A 224 -34.32 31.42 10.76
CA PHE A 224 -35.50 31.31 9.91
C PHE A 224 -35.12 31.10 8.43
N LEU A 225 -34.14 31.87 7.92
CA LEU A 225 -33.66 31.72 6.56
C LEU A 225 -32.94 30.38 6.35
N LEU A 226 -32.14 29.94 7.33
CA LEU A 226 -31.50 28.62 7.28
C LEU A 226 -32.54 27.50 7.21
N GLN A 227 -33.58 27.56 8.04
CA GLN A 227 -34.67 26.59 8.02
C GLN A 227 -35.41 26.63 6.68
N LYS A 228 -35.72 27.83 6.16
CA LYS A 228 -36.31 27.98 4.82
C LYS A 228 -35.42 27.47 3.71
N TYR A 229 -34.11 27.63 3.84
CA TYR A 229 -33.14 27.12 2.89
C TYR A 229 -33.09 25.58 2.93
N TYR A 230 -33.10 25.00 4.12
CA TYR A 230 -33.19 23.56 4.36
C TYR A 230 -34.47 22.96 3.75
N ASP A 231 -35.63 23.53 4.07
CA ASP A 231 -36.93 23.05 3.61
C ASP A 231 -37.15 23.31 2.11
N GLY A 232 -36.54 24.38 1.59
CA GLY A 232 -36.70 24.83 0.20
C GLY A 232 -35.69 24.24 -0.79
N THR A 233 -34.63 23.56 -0.34
CA THR A 233 -33.62 22.98 -1.24
C THR A 233 -33.38 21.50 -1.00
N VAL A 234 -33.88 20.69 -1.93
CA VAL A 234 -33.63 19.23 -1.99
C VAL A 234 -32.12 18.88 -1.88
N PRO A 235 -31.18 19.61 -2.52
CA PRO A 235 -29.76 19.32 -2.38
C PRO A 235 -29.20 19.45 -0.95
N PHE A 236 -29.78 20.31 -0.11
CA PHE A 236 -29.30 20.51 1.25
C PHE A 236 -29.58 19.27 2.11
N TRP A 237 -30.83 18.79 2.12
CA TRP A 237 -31.18 17.60 2.88
C TRP A 237 -30.48 16.35 2.36
N ASN A 238 -30.44 16.16 1.04
CA ASN A 238 -29.78 15.01 0.42
C ASN A 238 -28.25 15.01 0.60
N GLY A 239 -27.63 16.16 0.90
CA GLY A 239 -26.19 16.28 1.13
C GLY A 239 -25.72 15.88 2.53
N ILE A 240 -26.63 15.83 3.51
CA ILE A 240 -26.28 15.45 4.89
C ILE A 240 -25.97 13.95 5.02
N PRO A 241 -26.80 13.00 4.50
CA PRO A 241 -26.50 11.58 4.56
C PRO A 241 -25.10 11.18 4.06
N PRO A 242 -24.62 11.63 2.87
CA PRO A 242 -23.29 11.26 2.41
C PRO A 242 -22.18 11.92 3.24
N LEU A 243 -22.38 13.12 3.80
CA LEU A 243 -21.40 13.73 4.70
C LEU A 243 -21.25 12.94 6.00
N VAL A 244 -22.37 12.55 6.63
CA VAL A 244 -22.37 11.74 7.85
C VAL A 244 -21.72 10.39 7.60
N ALA A 245 -22.04 9.75 6.46
CA ALA A 245 -21.42 8.50 6.05
C ALA A 245 -19.90 8.65 5.86
N LEU A 246 -19.45 9.72 5.21
CA LEU A 246 -18.03 9.99 4.99
C LEU A 246 -17.27 10.23 6.29
N VAL A 247 -17.83 11.04 7.21
CA VAL A 247 -17.26 11.25 8.55
C VAL A 247 -17.14 9.91 9.29
N TRP A 248 -18.21 9.12 9.27
CA TRP A 248 -18.23 7.81 9.91
C TRP A 248 -17.19 6.85 9.32
N ILE A 249 -17.08 6.78 7.99
CA ILE A 249 -16.08 5.96 7.29
C ILE A 249 -14.67 6.35 7.74
N VAL A 250 -14.35 7.64 7.78
CA VAL A 250 -13.00 8.11 8.16
C VAL A 250 -12.71 7.82 9.63
N VAL A 251 -13.63 8.13 10.55
CA VAL A 251 -13.45 7.93 11.99
C VAL A 251 -13.36 6.45 12.35
N SER A 252 -14.28 5.63 11.84
CA SER A 252 -14.30 4.17 12.09
C SER A 252 -13.09 3.46 11.50
N SER A 253 -12.42 4.04 10.50
CA SER A 253 -11.21 3.49 9.87
C SER A 253 -9.91 3.83 10.59
N MET A 254 -9.93 4.74 11.58
CA MET A 254 -8.74 5.07 12.35
C MET A 254 -8.23 3.86 13.13
N LYS A 255 -6.90 3.73 13.26
CA LYS A 255 -6.24 2.59 13.91
C LYS A 255 -6.76 2.30 15.33
N ILE A 256 -7.11 3.35 16.08
CA ILE A 256 -7.67 3.24 17.44
C ILE A 256 -9.02 2.51 17.39
N PHE A 257 -9.98 3.01 16.63
CA PHE A 257 -11.31 2.42 16.51
C PHE A 257 -11.29 1.04 15.88
N ARG A 258 -10.48 0.82 14.83
CA ARG A 258 -10.34 -0.49 14.18
C ARG A 258 -9.82 -1.57 15.13
N ASN A 259 -8.87 -1.22 16.00
CA ASN A 259 -8.34 -2.15 16.99
C ASN A 259 -9.36 -2.42 18.12
N MET A 260 -10.22 -1.46 18.45
CA MET A 260 -11.26 -1.61 19.47
C MET A 260 -12.45 -2.46 18.98
N MET A 261 -12.92 -2.25 17.74
CA MET A 261 -14.16 -2.86 17.23
C MET A 261 -13.98 -4.23 16.58
N SER A 262 -12.75 -4.78 16.54
CA SER A 262 -12.33 -5.92 15.74
C SER A 262 -12.21 -5.64 14.22
N TYR A 263 -11.36 -6.43 13.56
CA TYR A 263 -11.13 -6.30 12.12
C TYR A 263 -12.35 -6.74 11.28
N GLU A 264 -13.06 -7.80 11.71
CA GLU A 264 -14.21 -8.34 10.98
C GLU A 264 -15.36 -7.34 10.93
N PHE A 265 -15.70 -6.73 12.07
CA PHE A 265 -16.70 -5.67 12.14
C PHE A 265 -16.30 -4.46 11.28
N PHE A 266 -15.04 -4.04 11.36
CA PHE A 266 -14.52 -2.93 10.57
C PHE A 266 -14.74 -3.15 9.07
N VAL A 267 -14.44 -4.34 8.54
CA VAL A 267 -14.62 -4.63 7.11
C VAL A 267 -16.09 -4.58 6.70
N CYS A 268 -16.97 -5.22 7.49
CA CYS A 268 -18.41 -5.25 7.19
C CYS A 268 -19.01 -3.83 7.20
N GLN A 269 -18.80 -3.07 8.27
CA GLN A 269 -19.35 -1.72 8.39
C GLN A 269 -18.79 -0.77 7.32
N HIS A 270 -17.51 -0.90 6.96
CA HIS A 270 -16.88 -0.06 5.94
C HIS A 270 -17.51 -0.29 4.57
N ILE A 271 -17.79 -1.55 4.21
CA ILE A 271 -18.47 -1.89 2.95
C ILE A 271 -19.89 -1.33 2.94
N VAL A 272 -20.68 -1.59 3.99
CA VAL A 272 -22.09 -1.13 4.07
C VAL A 272 -22.18 0.39 3.99
N THR A 273 -21.33 1.09 4.74
CA THR A 273 -21.33 2.56 4.78
C THR A 273 -20.79 3.18 3.49
N THR A 274 -19.83 2.53 2.82
CA THR A 274 -19.35 2.95 1.50
C THR A 274 -20.45 2.83 0.44
N PHE A 275 -21.24 1.75 0.46
CA PHE A 275 -22.39 1.62 -0.42
C PHE A 275 -23.45 2.69 -0.15
N PHE A 276 -23.77 2.90 1.12
CA PHE A 276 -24.67 3.95 1.54
C PHE A 276 -24.19 5.33 1.05
N PHE A 277 -22.90 5.64 1.22
CA PHE A 277 -22.28 6.86 0.72
C PHE A 277 -22.46 7.01 -0.80
N LEU A 278 -22.13 5.98 -1.59
CA LEU A 278 -22.23 6.04 -3.05
C LEU A 278 -23.68 6.23 -3.53
N VAL A 279 -24.63 5.46 -3.01
CA VAL A 279 -26.05 5.57 -3.38
C VAL A 279 -26.57 6.97 -3.08
N TRP A 280 -26.29 7.49 -1.89
CA TRP A 280 -26.69 8.85 -1.53
C TRP A 280 -25.96 9.92 -2.33
N MET A 281 -24.73 9.69 -2.77
CA MET A 281 -24.02 10.61 -3.68
C MET A 281 -24.70 10.69 -5.05
N PHE A 282 -25.22 9.59 -5.61
CA PHE A 282 -26.02 9.64 -6.84
C PHE A 282 -27.27 10.49 -6.64
N ILE A 283 -28.00 10.29 -5.54
CA ILE A 283 -29.21 11.06 -5.20
C ILE A 283 -28.90 12.54 -4.95
N HIS A 284 -27.83 12.84 -4.22
CA HIS A 284 -27.43 14.22 -3.91
C HIS A 284 -27.03 15.00 -5.18
N THR A 285 -26.36 14.34 -6.12
CA THR A 285 -25.84 14.98 -7.33
C THR A 285 -26.84 15.06 -8.49
N ASP A 286 -27.82 14.14 -8.55
CA ASP A 286 -28.91 14.10 -9.56
C ASP A 286 -29.68 15.43 -9.62
N VAL A 287 -29.93 16.02 -8.45
CA VAL A 287 -30.74 17.24 -8.31
C VAL A 287 -30.04 18.49 -8.87
N THR A 288 -28.72 18.43 -9.04
CA THR A 288 -27.90 19.64 -9.18
C THR A 288 -27.20 19.71 -10.54
N TYR A 289 -26.51 18.64 -10.96
CA TYR A 289 -25.82 18.58 -12.25
C TYR A 289 -25.69 17.12 -12.72
N PRO A 290 -26.54 16.62 -13.62
CA PRO A 290 -26.48 15.23 -14.11
C PRO A 290 -25.12 14.83 -14.72
N GLN A 291 -24.35 15.81 -15.19
CA GLN A 291 -23.00 15.59 -15.72
C GLN A 291 -22.01 15.07 -14.67
N THR A 292 -22.28 15.27 -13.38
CA THR A 292 -21.47 14.74 -12.26
C THR A 292 -21.49 13.22 -12.19
N TRP A 293 -22.53 12.57 -12.73
CA TRP A 293 -22.66 11.11 -12.72
C TRP A 293 -21.52 10.41 -13.45
N GLN A 294 -20.85 11.08 -14.38
CA GLN A 294 -19.68 10.52 -15.07
C GLN A 294 -18.60 10.08 -14.06
N TYR A 295 -18.30 10.91 -13.05
CA TYR A 295 -17.30 10.57 -12.02
C TYR A 295 -17.78 9.42 -11.12
N LEU A 296 -19.07 9.39 -10.78
CA LEU A 296 -19.64 8.31 -9.96
C LEU A 296 -19.71 6.99 -10.74
N PHE A 297 -20.07 7.00 -12.03
CA PHE A 297 -20.03 5.83 -12.89
C PHE A 297 -18.61 5.31 -13.09
N VAL A 298 -17.61 6.18 -13.25
CA VAL A 298 -16.20 5.76 -13.26
C VAL A 298 -15.84 5.09 -11.93
N THR A 299 -16.30 5.65 -10.80
CA THR A 299 -16.07 5.05 -9.47
C THR A 299 -16.68 3.64 -9.36
N VAL A 300 -17.95 3.48 -9.78
CA VAL A 300 -18.62 2.17 -9.82
C VAL A 300 -17.92 1.22 -10.78
N GLY A 301 -17.49 1.70 -11.95
CA GLY A 301 -16.75 0.92 -12.94
C GLY A 301 -15.40 0.43 -12.40
N VAL A 302 -14.67 1.26 -11.66
CA VAL A 302 -13.42 0.88 -10.99
C VAL A 302 -13.66 -0.15 -9.88
N MET A 303 -14.74 0.00 -9.10
CA MET A 303 -15.12 -1.01 -8.11
C MET A 303 -15.46 -2.35 -8.75
N ALA A 304 -16.27 -2.32 -9.82
CA ALA A 304 -16.62 -3.50 -10.59
C ALA A 304 -15.37 -4.17 -11.15
N TRP A 305 -14.45 -3.41 -11.76
CA TRP A 305 -13.16 -3.90 -12.24
C TRP A 305 -12.39 -4.65 -11.15
N SER A 306 -12.28 -4.06 -9.96
CA SER A 306 -11.59 -4.67 -8.83
C SER A 306 -12.25 -5.98 -8.36
N TRP A 307 -13.58 -6.02 -8.33
CA TRP A 307 -14.33 -7.18 -7.86
C TRP A 307 -14.33 -8.32 -8.87
N PHE A 308 -14.62 -8.03 -10.14
CA PHE A 308 -14.54 -9.01 -11.22
C PHE A 308 -13.11 -9.48 -11.43
N GLY A 309 -12.13 -8.59 -11.37
CA GLY A 309 -10.71 -8.95 -11.42
C GLY A 309 -10.33 -9.97 -10.34
N LYS A 310 -10.83 -9.80 -9.12
CA LYS A 310 -10.59 -10.76 -8.02
C LYS A 310 -11.22 -12.12 -8.30
N ILE A 311 -12.45 -12.14 -8.80
CA ILE A 311 -13.14 -13.37 -9.18
C ILE A 311 -12.36 -14.09 -10.29
N LEU A 312 -11.91 -13.37 -11.31
CA LEU A 312 -11.13 -13.92 -12.42
C LEU A 312 -9.78 -14.49 -11.95
N VAL A 313 -9.04 -13.77 -11.08
CA VAL A 313 -7.79 -14.26 -10.51
C VAL A 313 -8.02 -15.52 -9.68
N THR A 314 -9.10 -15.57 -8.90
CA THR A 314 -9.46 -16.77 -8.12
C THR A 314 -9.77 -17.95 -9.04
N PHE A 315 -10.57 -17.75 -10.10
CA PHE A 315 -10.86 -18.83 -11.04
C PHE A 315 -9.64 -19.32 -11.80
N TRP A 316 -8.79 -18.39 -12.26
CA TRP A 316 -7.52 -18.71 -12.91
C TRP A 316 -6.59 -19.50 -12.00
N ALA A 317 -6.44 -19.06 -10.74
CA ALA A 317 -5.53 -19.69 -9.78
C ALA A 317 -5.95 -21.11 -9.35
N ASN A 318 -7.24 -21.44 -9.46
CA ASN A 318 -7.75 -22.76 -9.10
C ASN A 318 -8.23 -23.62 -10.29
N GLU A 319 -8.04 -23.16 -11.54
CA GLU A 319 -8.53 -23.85 -12.75
C GLU A 319 -10.00 -24.29 -12.63
N PHE A 320 -10.86 -23.40 -12.09
CA PHE A 320 -12.28 -23.66 -11.81
C PHE A 320 -12.58 -24.79 -10.81
N SER A 321 -11.59 -25.24 -10.04
CA SER A 321 -11.73 -26.29 -9.01
C SER A 321 -11.43 -25.77 -7.59
N TYR A 322 -11.41 -26.67 -6.61
CA TYR A 322 -10.92 -26.43 -5.25
C TYR A 322 -9.82 -27.44 -4.92
N TYR A 323 -8.92 -27.07 -4.01
CA TYR A 323 -7.83 -27.94 -3.58
C TYR A 323 -7.99 -28.36 -2.12
N ASN A 324 -7.38 -29.48 -1.75
CA ASN A 324 -7.35 -29.94 -0.36
C ASN A 324 -6.03 -29.52 0.29
N ALA A 325 -6.13 -28.71 1.34
CA ALA A 325 -5.01 -28.32 2.18
C ALA A 325 -4.80 -29.35 3.30
N GLN A 326 -3.61 -29.92 3.35
CA GLN A 326 -3.15 -30.75 4.47
C GLN A 326 -2.57 -29.84 5.54
N VAL A 327 -3.19 -29.83 6.71
CA VAL A 327 -2.84 -28.99 7.85
C VAL A 327 -2.27 -29.87 8.96
N ALA A 328 -1.02 -29.63 9.34
CA ALA A 328 -0.32 -30.35 10.40
C ALA A 328 0.19 -29.38 11.47
N THR A 329 0.08 -29.75 12.74
CA THR A 329 0.67 -29.01 13.86
C THR A 329 2.07 -29.51 14.19
N HIS A 330 2.93 -28.61 14.63
CA HIS A 330 4.27 -28.89 15.17
C HIS A 330 4.37 -28.27 16.57
N PRO A 331 5.33 -28.71 17.42
CA PRO A 331 5.56 -28.12 18.74
C PRO A 331 5.66 -26.58 18.67
N GLY A 332 5.12 -25.87 19.67
CA GLY A 332 5.16 -24.40 19.71
C GLY A 332 4.04 -23.69 18.93
N GLU A 333 2.89 -24.36 18.76
CA GLU A 333 1.70 -23.84 18.06
C GLU A 333 1.98 -23.43 16.60
N ILE A 334 2.88 -24.17 15.94
CA ILE A 334 3.23 -23.93 14.53
C ILE A 334 2.32 -24.80 13.67
N ILE A 335 1.78 -24.20 12.62
CA ILE A 335 0.95 -24.89 11.64
C ILE A 335 1.68 -24.89 10.32
N ARG A 336 1.85 -26.09 9.74
CA ARG A 336 2.36 -26.30 8.39
C ARG A 336 1.18 -26.67 7.50
N ILE A 337 0.94 -25.87 6.47
CA ILE A 337 -0.09 -26.13 5.46
C ILE A 337 0.61 -26.55 4.17
N ARG A 338 0.18 -27.66 3.58
CA ARG A 338 0.64 -28.17 2.29
C ARG A 338 -0.53 -28.29 1.32
N ILE A 339 -0.39 -27.70 0.15
CA ILE A 339 -1.40 -27.75 -0.93
C ILE A 339 -0.67 -28.16 -2.21
N VAL A 340 -1.21 -29.14 -2.94
CA VAL A 340 -0.72 -29.50 -4.27
C VAL A 340 -1.55 -28.74 -5.29
N THR A 341 -0.90 -27.95 -6.14
CA THR A 341 -1.57 -27.04 -7.09
C THR A 341 -0.75 -26.90 -8.38
N PRO A 342 -1.39 -26.72 -9.55
CA PRO A 342 -0.70 -26.34 -10.79
C PRO A 342 -0.19 -24.90 -10.75
N LEU A 343 -0.66 -24.08 -9.80
CA LEU A 343 -0.26 -22.69 -9.66
C LEU A 343 1.26 -22.54 -9.55
N ARG A 344 1.82 -21.54 -10.23
CA ARG A 344 3.23 -21.16 -10.12
C ARG A 344 3.35 -19.76 -9.55
N TRP A 345 4.36 -19.57 -8.70
CA TRP A 345 4.60 -18.31 -7.99
C TRP A 345 6.09 -17.97 -7.96
N LYS A 346 6.38 -16.73 -7.59
CA LYS A 346 7.74 -16.21 -7.34
C LYS A 346 8.02 -16.14 -5.84
N ALA A 347 9.30 -16.08 -5.48
CA ALA A 347 9.71 -15.86 -4.10
C ALA A 347 9.10 -14.57 -3.50
N ALA A 348 8.88 -14.60 -2.18
CA ALA A 348 8.24 -13.55 -1.38
C ALA A 348 6.80 -13.21 -1.78
N GLN A 349 6.15 -14.00 -2.63
CA GLN A 349 4.73 -13.79 -2.94
C GLN A 349 3.83 -14.31 -1.81
N CYS A 350 2.69 -13.65 -1.67
CA CYS A 350 1.63 -14.04 -0.75
C CYS A 350 0.41 -14.52 -1.52
N ILE A 351 -0.32 -15.46 -0.92
CA ILE A 351 -1.64 -15.88 -1.40
C ILE A 351 -2.67 -15.59 -0.32
N TYR A 352 -3.91 -15.43 -0.75
CA TYR A 352 -5.05 -15.45 0.14
C TYR A 352 -5.71 -16.82 0.07
N ILE A 353 -5.98 -17.41 1.22
CA ILE A 353 -6.69 -18.69 1.30
C ILE A 353 -8.05 -18.47 1.92
N ARG A 354 -9.07 -19.05 1.28
CA ARG A 354 -10.40 -19.24 1.82
C ARG A 354 -10.58 -20.68 2.23
N PHE A 355 -10.85 -20.92 3.51
CA PHE A 355 -11.08 -22.26 4.06
C PHE A 355 -12.57 -22.58 4.03
N LEU A 356 -13.01 -23.39 3.07
CA LEU A 356 -14.44 -23.58 2.78
C LEU A 356 -15.24 -24.15 3.96
N THR A 357 -14.60 -24.94 4.83
CA THR A 357 -15.26 -25.55 6.00
C THR A 357 -15.19 -24.70 7.28
N ILE A 358 -14.28 -23.71 7.37
CA ILE A 358 -14.07 -22.95 8.63
C ILE A 358 -14.52 -21.50 8.48
N SER A 359 -14.12 -20.84 7.38
CA SER A 359 -14.50 -19.46 7.09
C SER A 359 -14.64 -19.29 5.58
N PRO A 360 -15.83 -19.60 5.02
CA PRO A 360 -16.06 -19.61 3.57
C PRO A 360 -16.19 -18.21 2.97
N LEU A 361 -16.47 -17.18 3.76
CA LEU A 361 -16.63 -15.80 3.28
C LEU A 361 -15.34 -14.98 3.42
N GLU A 362 -14.40 -15.45 4.24
CA GLU A 362 -13.17 -14.73 4.52
C GLU A 362 -12.01 -15.28 3.69
N SER A 363 -11.03 -14.42 3.45
CA SER A 363 -9.80 -14.78 2.74
C SER A 363 -8.63 -14.24 3.54
N HIS A 364 -7.74 -15.13 3.99
CA HIS A 364 -6.63 -14.79 4.88
C HIS A 364 -5.29 -14.81 4.15
N PRO A 365 -4.45 -13.77 4.30
CA PRO A 365 -3.15 -13.70 3.64
C PRO A 365 -2.14 -14.63 4.30
N PHE A 366 -1.39 -15.36 3.49
CA PHE A 366 -0.25 -16.16 3.90
C PHE A 366 0.90 -16.03 2.89
N THR A 367 2.11 -15.86 3.40
CA THR A 367 3.33 -15.84 2.59
C THR A 367 3.73 -17.26 2.22
N ILE A 368 4.08 -17.47 0.95
CA ILE A 368 4.51 -18.78 0.45
C ILE A 368 5.96 -19.02 0.86
N THR A 369 6.22 -20.12 1.56
CA THR A 369 7.57 -20.47 2.04
C THR A 369 8.32 -21.40 1.08
N SER A 370 7.60 -22.09 0.18
CA SER A 370 8.20 -22.98 -0.83
C SER A 370 8.47 -22.27 -2.16
N ILE A 371 9.20 -22.95 -3.03
CA ILE A 371 9.40 -22.59 -4.43
C ILE A 371 8.70 -23.62 -5.33
N PRO A 372 8.20 -23.24 -6.52
CA PRO A 372 7.61 -24.20 -7.45
C PRO A 372 8.67 -25.17 -8.01
N SER A 373 8.22 -26.28 -8.58
CA SER A 373 9.13 -27.23 -9.25
C SER A 373 9.88 -26.55 -10.39
N ASN A 374 11.12 -26.98 -10.64
CA ASN A 374 11.92 -26.53 -11.78
C ASN A 374 11.30 -26.94 -13.12
N ASP A 375 10.58 -28.06 -13.16
CA ASP A 375 9.86 -28.50 -14.35
C ASP A 375 8.73 -27.53 -14.69
N VAL A 376 8.82 -26.96 -15.89
CA VAL A 376 7.89 -25.93 -16.37
C VAL A 376 6.50 -26.49 -16.65
N HIS A 377 6.42 -27.77 -17.00
CA HIS A 377 5.17 -28.46 -17.31
C HIS A 377 4.58 -29.20 -16.12
N SER A 378 5.22 -29.12 -14.94
CA SER A 378 4.70 -29.75 -13.74
C SER A 378 3.40 -29.09 -13.27
N THR A 379 2.34 -29.87 -13.27
CA THR A 379 1.01 -29.50 -12.76
C THR A 379 0.84 -29.78 -11.26
N SER A 380 1.89 -30.28 -10.59
CA SER A 380 1.85 -30.72 -9.19
C SER A 380 2.88 -29.98 -8.34
N ASN A 381 2.77 -28.65 -8.28
CA ASN A 381 3.62 -27.84 -7.41
C ASN A 381 3.15 -27.95 -5.96
N VAL A 382 4.11 -28.09 -5.03
CA VAL A 382 3.82 -28.18 -3.60
C VAL A 382 3.91 -26.78 -2.98
N LEU A 383 2.76 -26.18 -2.76
CA LEU A 383 2.63 -24.91 -2.06
C LEU A 383 2.66 -25.17 -0.56
N GLN A 384 3.66 -24.60 0.13
CA GLN A 384 3.86 -24.74 1.57
C GLN A 384 3.71 -23.37 2.24
N LEU A 385 2.97 -23.37 3.35
CA LEU A 385 2.81 -22.23 4.24
C LEU A 385 3.19 -22.65 5.66
N ILE A 386 3.86 -21.75 6.39
CA ILE A 386 4.18 -21.92 7.80
C ILE A 386 3.66 -20.70 8.56
N LEU A 387 2.85 -20.94 9.59
CA LEU A 387 2.19 -19.90 10.36
C LEU A 387 2.12 -20.27 11.84
N ARG A 388 2.00 -19.26 12.70
CA ARG A 388 1.79 -19.44 14.14
C ARG A 388 0.31 -19.39 14.46
N GLY A 389 -0.17 -20.35 15.25
CA GLY A 389 -1.48 -20.30 15.87
C GLY A 389 -1.53 -19.12 16.84
N LYS A 390 -2.31 -18.10 16.52
CA LYS A 390 -2.58 -16.96 17.41
C LYS A 390 -4.07 -16.93 17.75
N SER A 391 -4.82 -16.05 17.08
CA SER A 391 -6.26 -15.85 17.25
C SER A 391 -7.00 -16.02 15.91
N GLY A 392 -8.34 -16.02 15.97
CA GLY A 392 -9.19 -16.14 14.78
C GLY A 392 -8.96 -17.47 14.04
N ILE A 393 -8.81 -17.38 12.71
CA ILE A 393 -8.66 -18.56 11.84
C ILE A 393 -7.45 -19.43 12.20
N THR A 394 -6.33 -18.81 12.60
CA THR A 394 -5.09 -19.54 12.87
C THR A 394 -5.23 -20.44 14.09
N ARG A 395 -6.00 -20.01 15.10
CA ARG A 395 -6.34 -20.82 16.27
C ARG A 395 -7.27 -21.96 15.90
N LYS A 396 -8.33 -21.68 15.12
CA LYS A 396 -9.26 -22.71 14.62
C LYS A 396 -8.53 -23.79 13.81
N LEU A 397 -7.55 -23.40 12.99
CA LEU A 397 -6.70 -24.33 12.25
C LEU A 397 -5.80 -25.14 13.18
N ASN A 398 -5.20 -24.51 14.20
CA ASN A 398 -4.38 -25.19 15.20
C ASN A 398 -5.21 -26.28 15.89
N ASP A 399 -6.38 -25.91 16.41
CA ASP A 399 -7.25 -26.80 17.16
C ASP A 399 -7.72 -27.99 16.32
N LYS A 400 -8.02 -27.76 15.03
CA LYS A 400 -8.45 -28.81 14.09
C LYS A 400 -7.32 -29.79 13.74
N ALA A 401 -6.07 -29.33 13.79
CA ALA A 401 -4.89 -30.14 13.47
C ALA A 401 -4.16 -30.68 14.71
N LYS A 402 -4.71 -30.50 15.93
CA LYS A 402 -4.22 -31.15 17.16
C LYS A 402 -4.45 -32.67 17.15
N GLY A 403 -5.48 -33.15 16.46
CA GLY A 403 -5.81 -34.57 16.33
C GLY A 403 -5.03 -35.31 15.24
N GLY A 404 -4.05 -34.68 14.59
CA GLY A 404 -3.31 -35.21 13.45
C GLY A 404 -3.44 -34.34 12.20
N VAL A 405 -3.11 -34.89 11.04
CA VAL A 405 -3.17 -34.17 9.76
C VAL A 405 -4.62 -33.98 9.34
N ALA A 406 -5.10 -32.73 9.35
CA ALA A 406 -6.43 -32.37 8.89
C ALA A 406 -6.42 -32.04 7.38
N SER A 407 -7.36 -32.61 6.62
CA SER A 407 -7.60 -32.21 5.23
C SER A 407 -8.75 -31.21 5.16
N ILE A 408 -8.53 -30.05 4.54
CA ILE A 408 -9.52 -28.97 4.47
C ILE A 408 -9.62 -28.47 3.03
N PRO A 409 -10.82 -28.41 2.42
CA PRO A 409 -10.99 -27.83 1.10
C PRO A 409 -10.79 -26.31 1.14
N VAL A 410 -10.00 -25.81 0.19
CA VAL A 410 -9.57 -24.42 0.10
C VAL A 410 -9.69 -23.86 -1.32
N LEU A 411 -9.90 -22.54 -1.41
CA LEU A 411 -9.72 -21.76 -2.62
C LEU A 411 -8.52 -20.82 -2.45
N ILE A 412 -7.65 -20.82 -3.46
CA ILE A 412 -6.46 -19.97 -3.53
C ILE A 412 -6.79 -18.69 -4.31
N ASP A 413 -6.47 -17.54 -3.75
CA ASP A 413 -6.59 -16.23 -4.39
C ASP A 413 -5.19 -15.60 -4.46
N GLY A 414 -4.61 -15.50 -5.66
CA GLY A 414 -3.25 -15.02 -5.88
C GLY A 414 -2.52 -15.76 -7.01
N PRO A 415 -1.18 -15.65 -7.08
CA PRO A 415 -0.27 -15.03 -6.11
C PRO A 415 -0.21 -13.50 -6.23
N TYR A 416 -0.01 -12.82 -5.10
CA TYR A 416 0.12 -11.36 -5.00
C TYR A 416 1.50 -10.95 -4.46
N GLY A 417 1.90 -9.72 -4.80
CA GLY A 417 3.14 -9.12 -4.29
C GLY A 417 4.40 -9.79 -4.84
N GLY A 418 5.40 -9.94 -3.97
CA GLY A 418 6.73 -10.42 -4.31
C GLY A 418 7.72 -9.30 -4.62
N ILE A 419 8.96 -9.70 -4.87
CA ILE A 419 10.03 -8.75 -5.16
C ILE A 419 9.90 -8.26 -6.61
N PRO A 420 9.73 -6.95 -6.86
CA PRO A 420 9.47 -6.42 -8.21
C PRO A 420 10.67 -6.57 -9.14
N ARG A 421 11.89 -6.64 -8.58
CA ARG A 421 13.14 -6.82 -9.32
C ARG A 421 13.76 -8.18 -9.00
N PRO A 422 14.08 -9.01 -10.00
CA PRO A 422 14.78 -10.26 -9.76
C PRO A 422 16.16 -10.00 -9.16
N LEU A 423 16.52 -10.80 -8.15
CA LEU A 423 17.76 -10.63 -7.40
C LEU A 423 18.99 -11.24 -8.09
N ASN A 424 18.79 -11.95 -9.21
CA ASN A 424 19.85 -12.60 -9.99
C ASN A 424 20.89 -11.64 -10.62
N GLY A 425 20.61 -10.34 -10.60
CA GLY A 425 21.50 -9.28 -11.10
C GLY A 425 22.46 -8.73 -10.06
N PHE A 426 22.32 -9.10 -8.79
CA PHE A 426 23.12 -8.56 -7.69
C PHE A 426 24.24 -9.52 -7.34
N SER A 427 25.38 -8.99 -6.92
CA SER A 427 26.50 -9.82 -6.48
C SER A 427 26.37 -10.19 -5.01
N HIS A 428 25.82 -9.30 -4.19
CA HIS A 428 25.67 -9.51 -2.75
C HIS A 428 24.21 -9.31 -2.36
N VAL A 429 23.69 -10.19 -1.50
CA VAL A 429 22.31 -10.12 -1.03
C VAL A 429 22.28 -10.18 0.49
N LEU A 430 21.61 -9.21 1.12
CA LEU A 430 21.35 -9.17 2.54
C LEU A 430 19.87 -9.50 2.79
N LEU A 431 19.60 -10.62 3.45
CA LEU A 431 18.26 -11.07 3.86
C LEU A 431 18.10 -10.84 5.36
N LEU A 432 17.31 -9.83 5.74
CA LEU A 432 17.03 -9.45 7.12
C LEU A 432 15.62 -9.89 7.53
N SER A 433 15.52 -10.83 8.45
CA SER A 433 14.26 -11.39 8.92
C SER A 433 14.05 -11.09 10.40
N GLY A 434 12.89 -10.52 10.75
CA GLY A 434 12.45 -10.38 12.14
C GLY A 434 11.29 -11.32 12.43
N GLY A 435 11.39 -12.16 13.46
CA GLY A 435 10.33 -13.07 13.89
C GLY A 435 9.79 -13.93 12.75
N THR A 436 8.47 -13.83 12.51
CA THR A 436 7.78 -14.56 11.43
C THR A 436 8.13 -14.07 10.02
N GLY A 437 8.82 -12.94 9.86
CA GLY A 437 9.23 -12.41 8.55
C GLY A 437 10.21 -13.31 7.79
N VAL A 438 10.78 -14.32 8.45
CA VAL A 438 11.59 -15.36 7.82
C VAL A 438 10.83 -16.13 6.73
N THR A 439 9.50 -16.21 6.80
CA THR A 439 8.66 -16.91 5.81
C THR A 439 8.77 -16.32 4.41
N SER A 440 8.98 -15.01 4.29
CA SER A 440 9.23 -14.34 3.01
C SER A 440 10.65 -14.64 2.52
N ASN A 441 11.64 -14.39 3.37
CA ASN A 441 13.07 -14.51 3.02
C ASN A 441 13.54 -15.95 2.77
N ILE A 442 12.90 -16.97 3.35
CA ILE A 442 13.26 -18.37 3.09
C ILE A 442 12.97 -18.77 1.64
N SER A 443 11.85 -18.33 1.08
CA SER A 443 11.52 -18.57 -0.33
C SER A 443 12.49 -17.88 -1.28
N VAL A 444 13.00 -16.71 -0.87
CA VAL A 444 14.04 -15.96 -1.59
C VAL A 444 15.37 -16.71 -1.54
N LEU A 445 15.77 -17.19 -0.36
CA LEU A 445 16.97 -17.99 -0.18
C LEU A 445 16.94 -19.26 -1.04
N LEU A 446 15.84 -20.02 -0.98
CA LEU A 446 15.65 -21.23 -1.79
C LEU A 446 15.78 -20.94 -3.30
N THR A 447 15.18 -19.84 -3.76
CA THR A 447 15.26 -19.43 -5.17
C THR A 447 16.70 -19.07 -5.56
N LEU A 448 17.40 -18.32 -4.72
CA LEU A 448 18.78 -17.91 -4.99
C LEU A 448 19.73 -19.11 -5.02
N LEU A 449 19.64 -20.03 -4.05
CA LEU A 449 20.47 -21.23 -4.03
C LEU A 449 20.26 -22.12 -5.25
N ASN A 450 18.99 -22.36 -5.64
CA ASN A 450 18.67 -23.10 -6.86
C ASN A 450 19.23 -22.42 -8.12
N GLN A 451 19.19 -21.08 -8.20
CA GLN A 451 19.80 -20.33 -9.29
C GLN A 451 21.33 -20.38 -9.26
N MET A 452 21.95 -20.43 -8.08
CA MET A 452 23.42 -20.56 -7.91
C MET A 452 23.90 -21.92 -8.40
N GLU A 453 23.24 -23.01 -7.99
CA GLU A 453 23.56 -24.37 -8.47
C GLU A 453 23.46 -24.49 -10.00
N ARG A 454 22.52 -23.75 -10.61
CA ARG A 454 22.33 -23.71 -12.06
C ARG A 454 23.21 -22.68 -12.78
N SER A 455 24.03 -21.92 -12.06
CA SER A 455 24.83 -20.82 -12.62
C SER A 455 24.02 -19.76 -13.37
N GLU A 456 22.76 -19.51 -12.95
CA GLU A 456 21.82 -18.56 -13.57
C GLU A 456 21.81 -17.18 -12.88
N THR A 457 22.69 -16.96 -11.91
CA THR A 457 22.73 -15.77 -11.07
C THR A 457 24.14 -15.20 -10.94
N LEU A 458 24.24 -13.89 -10.70
CA LEU A 458 25.50 -13.21 -10.38
C LEU A 458 25.76 -13.16 -8.87
N VAL A 459 24.88 -13.73 -8.05
CA VAL A 459 24.99 -13.71 -6.59
C VAL A 459 26.19 -14.56 -6.17
N GLU A 460 27.14 -13.91 -5.50
CA GLU A 460 28.37 -14.50 -4.97
C GLU A 460 28.27 -14.73 -3.46
N GLN A 461 27.53 -13.87 -2.73
CA GLN A 461 27.43 -13.93 -1.27
C GLN A 461 26.02 -13.58 -0.79
N ILE A 462 25.53 -14.35 0.18
CA ILE A 462 24.23 -14.14 0.83
C ILE A 462 24.43 -14.01 2.34
N ASN A 463 24.17 -12.83 2.89
CA ASN A 463 24.13 -12.60 4.33
C ASN A 463 22.69 -12.82 4.80
N PHE A 464 22.42 -13.92 5.51
CA PHE A 464 21.11 -14.23 6.05
C PHE A 464 21.09 -13.98 7.56
N VAL A 465 20.37 -12.94 7.98
CA VAL A 465 20.28 -12.54 9.38
C VAL A 465 18.85 -12.73 9.86
N TRP A 466 18.66 -13.57 10.87
CA TRP A 466 17.34 -13.84 11.45
C TRP A 466 17.30 -13.49 12.93
N VAL A 467 16.37 -12.60 13.28
CA VAL A 467 16.16 -12.16 14.66
C VAL A 467 14.94 -12.84 15.24
N VAL A 468 15.14 -13.66 16.27
CA VAL A 468 14.08 -14.39 16.98
C VAL A 468 14.03 -13.99 18.46
N ARG A 469 12.87 -14.16 19.08
CA ARG A 469 12.71 -13.98 20.53
C ARG A 469 13.05 -15.25 21.29
N GLU A 470 12.60 -16.39 20.77
CA GLU A 470 12.68 -17.72 21.38
C GLU A 470 13.39 -18.67 20.42
N MET A 471 14.27 -19.52 20.95
CA MET A 471 15.02 -20.53 20.20
C MET A 471 14.10 -21.56 19.54
N HIS A 472 12.94 -21.83 20.16
CA HIS A 472 11.90 -22.69 19.61
C HIS A 472 11.42 -22.26 18.21
N SER A 473 11.56 -20.97 17.88
CA SER A 473 11.22 -20.45 16.55
C SER A 473 12.07 -21.06 15.43
N LEU A 474 13.24 -21.61 15.74
CA LEU A 474 14.14 -22.21 14.76
C LEU A 474 13.63 -23.55 14.23
N GLU A 475 12.81 -24.26 15.01
CA GLU A 475 12.22 -25.53 14.57
C GLU A 475 11.37 -25.39 13.31
N TRP A 476 10.89 -24.18 13.02
CA TRP A 476 10.06 -23.87 11.85
C TRP A 476 10.75 -24.23 10.54
N PHE A 477 12.07 -23.99 10.48
CA PHE A 477 12.89 -24.09 9.27
C PHE A 477 14.15 -24.94 9.47
N ASN A 478 14.32 -25.58 10.63
CA ASN A 478 15.52 -26.38 10.89
C ASN A 478 15.74 -27.47 9.84
N ASP A 479 14.69 -28.22 9.50
CA ASP A 479 14.76 -29.24 8.44
C ASP A 479 15.09 -28.63 7.07
N THR A 480 14.56 -27.43 6.80
CA THR A 480 14.85 -26.69 5.57
C THR A 480 16.31 -26.25 5.51
N PHE A 481 16.85 -25.69 6.59
CA PHE A 481 18.26 -25.29 6.65
C PHE A 481 19.21 -26.50 6.61
N LYS A 482 18.86 -27.60 7.26
CA LYS A 482 19.61 -28.86 7.14
C LYS A 482 19.61 -29.38 5.71
N ALA A 483 18.46 -29.42 5.06
CA ALA A 483 18.39 -29.78 3.64
C ALA A 483 19.22 -28.82 2.77
N LEU A 484 19.17 -27.51 3.07
CA LEU A 484 19.92 -26.49 2.34
C LEU A 484 21.44 -26.59 2.54
N SER A 485 21.88 -27.03 3.71
CA SER A 485 23.30 -27.18 4.03
C SER A 485 24.02 -28.24 3.18
N THR A 486 23.26 -29.12 2.52
CA THR A 486 23.82 -30.14 1.63
C THR A 486 24.20 -29.60 0.25
N TYR A 487 23.71 -28.41 -0.13
CA TYR A 487 24.06 -27.78 -1.40
C TYR A 487 25.44 -27.13 -1.34
N SER A 488 26.21 -27.24 -2.44
CA SER A 488 27.54 -26.64 -2.55
C SER A 488 27.49 -25.11 -2.44
N SER A 489 26.46 -24.50 -3.02
CA SER A 489 26.17 -23.06 -2.99
C SER A 489 25.87 -22.53 -1.58
N PHE A 490 25.56 -23.39 -0.61
CA PHE A 490 25.34 -22.96 0.78
C PHE A 490 26.62 -22.45 1.43
N GLY A 491 27.81 -22.82 0.93
CA GLY A 491 29.09 -22.24 1.39
C GLY A 491 29.19 -20.72 1.19
N ASN A 492 28.36 -20.16 0.32
CA ASN A 492 28.27 -18.72 0.06
C ASN A 492 27.24 -18.01 0.95
N VAL A 493 26.57 -18.73 1.86
CA VAL A 493 25.56 -18.21 2.78
C VAL A 493 26.17 -18.03 4.17
N ASN A 494 26.17 -16.78 4.65
CA ASN A 494 26.50 -16.47 6.04
C ASN A 494 25.20 -16.39 6.86
N LEU A 495 24.91 -17.44 7.62
CA LEU A 495 23.70 -17.58 8.43
C LEU A 495 23.94 -17.15 9.89
N VAL A 496 23.35 -16.02 10.27
CA VAL A 496 23.46 -15.44 11.62
C VAL A 496 22.09 -15.36 12.29
N ILE A 497 21.97 -15.93 13.48
CA ILE A 497 20.74 -15.93 14.27
C ILE A 497 20.94 -15.08 15.52
N HIS A 498 20.11 -14.05 15.66
CA HIS A 498 20.06 -13.22 16.85
C HIS A 498 18.93 -13.65 17.78
N VAL A 499 19.25 -14.05 19.01
CA VAL A 499 18.26 -14.42 20.03
C VAL A 499 18.11 -13.27 21.01
N THR A 500 16.90 -12.73 21.12
CA THR A 500 16.60 -11.49 21.87
C THR A 500 15.89 -11.71 23.21
N GLY A 501 15.42 -12.93 23.50
CA GLY A 501 14.82 -13.30 24.78
C GLY A 501 15.86 -13.38 25.91
N GLN A 502 15.48 -12.96 27.12
CA GLN A 502 16.40 -12.79 28.25
C GLN A 502 16.84 -14.08 28.96
N ASN A 503 16.18 -15.23 28.75
CA ASN A 503 16.36 -16.40 29.63
C ASN A 503 16.91 -17.69 28.99
N GLU A 504 17.12 -17.78 27.67
CA GLU A 504 17.32 -19.11 27.07
C GLU A 504 18.77 -19.56 26.86
N LEU A 505 19.76 -18.65 26.80
CA LEU A 505 21.15 -19.07 26.59
C LEU A 505 21.87 -19.47 27.89
N ASP A 506 21.33 -19.10 29.06
CA ASP A 506 21.98 -19.35 30.34
C ASP A 506 21.42 -20.60 31.07
N GLU A 507 20.27 -21.16 30.64
CA GLU A 507 19.65 -22.36 31.26
C GLU A 507 19.66 -23.64 30.41
N LYS A 508 19.93 -23.57 29.09
CA LYS A 508 19.76 -24.70 28.16
C LYS A 508 21.03 -25.39 27.67
N SER A 509 22.16 -25.24 28.36
CA SER A 509 23.25 -26.23 28.27
C SER A 509 22.96 -27.51 29.06
N SER A 510 21.80 -27.64 29.74
CA SER A 510 21.56 -28.75 30.68
C SER A 510 20.19 -29.45 30.65
N SER A 511 19.15 -29.04 29.89
CA SER A 511 17.83 -29.69 30.07
C SER A 511 16.80 -29.67 28.93
N SER A 512 17.16 -29.34 27.68
CA SER A 512 16.27 -29.60 26.53
C SER A 512 17.01 -30.35 25.43
N GLY A 513 16.61 -31.59 25.16
CA GLY A 513 17.21 -32.49 24.15
C GLY A 513 17.04 -32.06 22.68
N LEU A 514 17.12 -30.76 22.40
CA LEU A 514 17.12 -30.21 21.05
C LEU A 514 18.57 -30.05 20.60
N ALA A 515 19.10 -31.08 19.93
CA ALA A 515 20.40 -31.03 19.27
C ALA A 515 20.29 -30.12 18.02
N TYR A 516 20.57 -28.83 18.20
CA TYR A 516 20.82 -27.94 17.07
C TYR A 516 22.23 -28.20 16.55
N ASP A 517 22.39 -28.16 15.22
CA ASP A 517 23.71 -28.30 14.63
C ASP A 517 24.48 -26.97 14.82
N GLU A 518 25.31 -26.91 15.85
CA GLU A 518 26.14 -25.73 16.16
C GLU A 518 27.07 -25.35 15.01
N LYS A 519 27.35 -26.26 14.07
CA LYS A 519 28.17 -25.96 12.88
C LYS A 519 27.40 -25.20 11.80
N LEU A 520 26.07 -25.31 11.78
CA LEU A 520 25.22 -24.69 10.76
C LEU A 520 24.82 -23.25 11.12
N TYR A 521 24.71 -22.95 12.41
CA TYR A 521 24.12 -21.70 12.89
C TYR A 521 25.11 -20.88 13.71
N ASN A 522 25.33 -19.62 13.33
CA ASN A 522 26.07 -18.68 14.15
C ASN A 522 25.10 -17.91 15.08
N PHE A 523 25.10 -18.24 16.37
CA PHE A 523 24.21 -17.63 17.36
C PHE A 523 24.83 -16.39 18.01
N VAL A 524 24.06 -15.31 18.06
CA VAL A 524 24.44 -14.05 18.71
C VAL A 524 23.37 -13.63 19.71
N LYS A 525 23.75 -13.40 20.98
CA LYS A 525 22.83 -12.93 22.03
C LYS A 525 22.54 -11.44 21.86
N GLY A 526 21.27 -11.07 22.00
CA GLY A 526 20.83 -9.67 22.02
C GLY A 526 20.31 -9.14 20.68
N ARG A 527 19.79 -7.90 20.71
CA ARG A 527 19.23 -7.25 19.52
C ARG A 527 20.35 -6.79 18.59
N PRO A 528 20.30 -7.11 17.28
CA PRO A 528 21.32 -6.65 16.35
C PRO A 528 21.28 -5.14 16.17
N ASN A 529 22.46 -4.54 15.99
CA ASN A 529 22.55 -3.21 15.42
C ASN A 529 22.34 -3.30 13.90
N VAL A 530 21.07 -3.22 13.48
CA VAL A 530 20.69 -3.42 12.08
C VAL A 530 21.35 -2.39 11.15
N LYS A 531 21.54 -1.15 11.62
CA LYS A 531 22.24 -0.10 10.87
C LYS A 531 23.67 -0.50 10.54
N ARG A 532 24.37 -1.08 11.53
CA ARG A 532 25.73 -1.59 11.33
C ARG A 532 25.74 -2.74 10.33
N ILE A 533 24.84 -3.71 10.44
CA ILE A 533 24.75 -4.85 9.50
C ILE A 533 24.56 -4.38 8.05
N VAL A 534 23.69 -3.39 7.84
CA VAL A 534 23.45 -2.81 6.52
C VAL A 534 24.71 -2.10 5.99
N ARG A 535 25.39 -1.29 6.82
CA ARG A 535 26.66 -0.63 6.43
C ARG A 535 27.78 -1.61 6.12
N ASP A 536 27.92 -2.64 6.96
CA ASP A 536 28.95 -3.66 6.79
C ASP A 536 28.70 -4.43 5.48
N SER A 537 27.44 -4.77 5.17
CA SER A 537 27.07 -5.40 3.90
C SER A 537 27.28 -4.48 2.69
N ALA A 538 27.02 -3.18 2.82
CA ALA A 538 27.32 -2.20 1.78
C ALA A 538 28.82 -2.06 1.53
N THR A 539 29.63 -2.07 2.58
CA THR A 539 31.10 -2.02 2.49
C THR A 539 31.65 -3.29 1.86
N GLN A 540 31.12 -4.46 2.21
CA GLN A 540 31.48 -5.74 1.57
C GLN A 540 31.16 -5.73 0.06
N ALA A 541 30.04 -5.11 -0.31
CA ALA A 541 29.62 -4.96 -1.70
C ALA A 541 30.29 -3.78 -2.44
N GLN A 542 31.40 -3.23 -1.94
CA GLN A 542 32.11 -2.11 -2.56
C GLN A 542 32.38 -2.37 -4.05
N GLY A 543 32.00 -1.41 -4.91
CA GLY A 543 32.17 -1.52 -6.36
C GLY A 543 31.31 -2.59 -7.04
N ARG A 544 30.44 -3.30 -6.31
CA ARG A 544 29.50 -4.32 -6.82
C ARG A 544 28.04 -3.87 -6.64
N HIS A 545 27.09 -4.78 -6.82
CA HIS A 545 25.67 -4.53 -6.66
C HIS A 545 25.13 -5.23 -5.41
N LEU A 546 24.42 -4.49 -4.56
CA LEU A 546 23.83 -4.97 -3.31
C LEU A 546 22.30 -5.01 -3.41
N ALA A 547 21.68 -6.11 -3.01
CA ALA A 547 20.26 -6.17 -2.71
C ALA A 547 20.03 -6.36 -1.22
N VAL A 548 19.10 -5.60 -0.64
CA VAL A 548 18.66 -5.74 0.75
C VAL A 548 17.19 -6.10 0.76
N VAL A 549 16.84 -7.24 1.32
CA VAL A 549 15.45 -7.68 1.51
C VAL A 549 15.19 -7.76 3.01
N VAL A 550 14.25 -6.95 3.49
CA VAL A 550 13.90 -6.90 4.91
C VAL A 550 12.43 -7.24 5.12
N CYS A 551 12.17 -8.24 5.97
CA CYS A 551 10.82 -8.61 6.38
C CYS A 551 10.77 -8.74 7.89
N GLY A 552 9.94 -7.92 8.55
CA GLY A 552 10.00 -7.78 10.00
C GLY A 552 8.92 -6.88 10.59
N PRO A 553 8.93 -6.69 11.93
CA PRO A 553 8.03 -5.76 12.58
C PRO A 553 8.27 -4.33 12.06
N GLY A 554 7.18 -3.64 11.71
CA GLY A 554 7.21 -2.31 11.08
C GLY A 554 7.80 -1.17 11.93
N GLY A 555 8.02 -1.43 13.22
CA GLY A 555 8.66 -0.51 14.16
C GLY A 555 10.17 -0.35 13.91
N LEU A 556 10.97 -0.35 14.98
CA LEU A 556 12.40 -0.01 14.90
C LEU A 556 13.19 -0.84 13.88
N PHE A 557 12.88 -2.14 13.73
CA PHE A 557 13.62 -3.03 12.84
C PHE A 557 13.55 -2.60 11.37
N ASN A 558 12.35 -2.57 10.76
CA ASN A 558 12.21 -2.14 9.37
C ASN A 558 12.51 -0.65 9.19
N PHE A 559 12.15 0.18 10.16
CA PHE A 559 12.41 1.62 10.11
C PHE A 559 13.91 1.92 10.03
N ASP A 560 14.72 1.31 10.90
CA ASP A 560 16.16 1.54 10.93
C ASP A 560 16.84 0.98 9.67
N THR A 561 16.44 -0.20 9.19
CA THR A 561 16.96 -0.77 7.94
C THR A 561 16.70 0.17 6.75
N MET A 562 15.44 0.60 6.58
CA MET A 562 15.06 1.42 5.43
C MET A 562 15.71 2.80 5.46
N ASN A 563 15.83 3.41 6.64
CA ASN A 563 16.49 4.71 6.77
C ASN A 563 18.01 4.62 6.61
N GLU A 564 18.64 3.55 7.07
CA GLU A 564 20.06 3.34 6.82
C GLU A 564 20.34 3.11 5.33
N CYS A 565 19.51 2.29 4.69
CA CYS A 565 19.55 2.13 3.24
C CYS A 565 19.35 3.47 2.49
N ALA A 566 18.43 4.31 2.94
CA ALA A 566 18.23 5.64 2.35
C ALA A 566 19.49 6.52 2.51
N ALA A 567 20.13 6.49 3.68
CA ALA A 567 21.37 7.22 3.93
C ALA A 567 22.51 6.75 3.01
N ILE A 568 22.63 5.44 2.80
CA ILE A 568 23.62 4.85 1.87
C ILE A 568 23.33 5.28 0.43
N GLU A 569 22.08 5.25 -0.04
CA GLU A 569 21.73 5.73 -1.39
C GLU A 569 22.04 7.23 -1.57
N PHE A 570 21.83 8.06 -0.54
CA PHE A 570 22.25 9.47 -0.58
C PHE A 570 23.77 9.62 -0.69
N GLN A 571 24.55 8.84 0.06
CA GLN A 571 26.01 8.84 -0.06
C GLN A 571 26.50 8.34 -1.42
N MET A 572 25.82 7.34 -1.99
CA MET A 572 26.06 6.89 -3.37
C MET A 572 25.75 7.98 -4.39
N ALA A 573 24.68 8.76 -4.19
CA ALA A 573 24.33 9.89 -5.05
C ALA A 573 25.37 11.02 -5.00
N ILE A 574 26.05 11.20 -3.86
CA ILE A 574 27.16 12.15 -3.69
C ILE A 574 28.45 11.62 -4.33
N GLY A 575 28.53 10.32 -4.64
CA GLY A 575 29.65 9.71 -5.35
C GLY A 575 30.68 9.03 -4.44
N ASN A 576 30.29 8.55 -3.26
CA ASN A 576 31.19 7.80 -2.38
C ASN A 576 31.58 6.44 -3.02
N GLN A 577 32.87 6.27 -3.32
CA GLN A 577 33.42 5.06 -3.97
C GLN A 577 33.63 3.88 -3.02
N ALA A 578 33.47 4.07 -1.70
CA ALA A 578 33.53 2.99 -0.71
C ALA A 578 32.22 2.17 -0.62
N LEU A 579 31.23 2.50 -1.45
CA LEU A 579 29.88 1.95 -1.42
C LEU A 579 29.59 1.10 -2.69
N PRO A 580 28.48 0.33 -2.71
CA PRO A 580 28.09 -0.41 -3.90
C PRO A 580 27.76 0.53 -5.06
N ASN A 581 27.98 0.08 -6.29
CA ASN A 581 27.61 0.81 -7.52
C ASN A 581 26.10 0.95 -7.69
N GLN A 582 25.34 -0.03 -7.18
CA GLN A 582 23.88 0.02 -7.18
C GLN A 582 23.37 -0.72 -5.95
N MET A 583 22.36 -0.13 -5.31
CA MET A 583 21.60 -0.78 -4.25
C MET A 583 20.13 -0.93 -4.66
N PHE A 584 19.51 -2.01 -4.20
CA PHE A 584 18.08 -2.23 -4.30
C PHE A 584 17.56 -2.70 -2.96
N VAL A 585 16.46 -2.11 -2.50
CA VAL A 585 15.88 -2.43 -1.21
C VAL A 585 14.42 -2.80 -1.38
N HIS A 586 14.06 -3.98 -0.86
CA HIS A 586 12.69 -4.44 -0.72
C HIS A 586 12.36 -4.56 0.76
N SER A 587 11.22 -4.00 1.17
CA SER A 587 10.76 -4.07 2.56
C SER A 587 9.31 -4.49 2.62
N GLU A 588 9.07 -5.52 3.42
CA GLU A 588 7.76 -5.98 3.85
C GLU A 588 7.66 -5.82 5.37
N SER A 589 6.54 -5.29 5.85
CA SER A 589 6.29 -5.10 7.28
C SER A 589 5.04 -5.81 7.71
N PHE A 590 5.08 -6.40 8.90
CA PHE A 590 3.89 -6.92 9.56
C PHE A 590 3.62 -6.19 10.88
N GLU A 591 2.34 -6.04 11.22
CA GLU A 591 1.86 -5.34 12.43
C GLU A 591 1.09 -6.25 13.43
N TRP A 592 1.13 -7.59 13.28
CA TRP A 592 0.29 -8.54 14.04
C TRP A 592 0.91 -9.19 15.29
#